data_AF-A0A9X9LQ70-F1
#
_entry.id   AF-A0A9X9LQ70-F1
#
_cell.length_a   1.000
_cell.length_b   1.000
_cell.length_c   1.000
_cell.angle_alpha   90.00
_cell.angle_beta   90.00
_cell.angle_gamma   90.00
#
_symmetry.space_group_name_H-M   'P 1'
#
loop_
_entity.id
_entity.type
_entity.pdbx_description
1 polymer ?
#
loop_
_entity_poly.entity_id
_entity_poly.type
_entity_poly.pdbx_seq_one_letter_code
_entity_poly.pdbx_strand_id
1 'polypeptide(L)'
;MNLWAIFCLLVLSSYTANLAAVMVGDKTFLELSGIHDPKLHHPSRGFRVGTVWESSAEAYIKKTFPDLHAHMRRHSAPTTPHGVAMLA
;
A
#
# COMPACT_ATOMS: atom_id res chain seq x y z
N MET A 1 11.06 -49.54 -3.81
CA MET A 1 9.72 -48.91 -3.84
C MET A 1 9.64 -47.51 -3.21
N ASN A 2 10.76 -46.86 -2.82
CA ASN A 2 10.70 -45.60 -2.05
C ASN A 2 11.20 -44.36 -2.81
N LEU A 3 11.91 -44.51 -3.94
CA LEU A 3 12.41 -43.36 -4.73
C LEU A 3 11.28 -42.55 -5.37
N TRP A 4 10.25 -43.23 -5.87
CA TRP A 4 9.07 -42.61 -6.48
C TRP A 4 8.28 -41.74 -5.49
N ALA A 5 8.11 -42.23 -4.25
CA ALA A 5 7.45 -41.48 -3.20
C ALA A 5 8.25 -40.24 -2.79
N ILE A 6 9.58 -40.37 -2.67
CA ILE A 6 10.47 -39.25 -2.34
C ILE A 6 10.43 -38.18 -3.44
N PHE A 7 10.42 -38.59 -4.72
CA PHE A 7 10.31 -37.66 -5.84
C PHE A 7 8.99 -36.88 -5.85
N CYS A 8 7.86 -37.58 -5.66
CA CYS A 8 6.55 -36.94 -5.57
C CYS A 8 6.47 -35.95 -4.40
N LEU A 9 7.03 -36.31 -3.23
CA LEU A 9 7.07 -35.44 -2.06
C LEU A 9 7.91 -34.19 -2.28
N LEU A 10 9.06 -34.30 -2.97
CA LEU A 10 9.90 -33.15 -3.31
C LEU A 10 9.16 -32.18 -4.26
N VAL A 11 8.55 -32.69 -5.32
CA VAL A 11 7.80 -31.86 -6.29
C VAL A 11 6.62 -31.16 -5.61
N LEU A 12 5.86 -31.89 -4.79
CA LEU A 12 4.72 -31.34 -4.05
C LEU A 12 5.14 -30.30 -3.01
N SER A 13 6.23 -30.57 -2.28
CA SER A 13 6.79 -29.65 -1.29
C SER A 13 7.28 -28.35 -1.93
N SER A 14 7.99 -28.43 -3.06
CA SER A 14 8.44 -27.24 -3.79
C SER A 14 7.27 -26.42 -4.35
N TYR A 15 6.21 -27.06 -4.85
CA TYR A 15 5.00 -26.34 -5.30
C TYR A 15 4.29 -25.62 -4.15
N THR A 16 4.14 -26.29 -3.01
CA THR A 16 3.53 -25.72 -1.80
C THR A 16 4.37 -24.56 -1.25
N ALA A 17 5.70 -24.71 -1.25
CA ALA A 17 6.64 -23.67 -0.85
C ALA A 17 6.61 -22.46 -1.79
N ASN A 18 6.51 -22.68 -3.11
CA ASN A 18 6.42 -21.60 -4.08
C ASN A 18 5.08 -20.84 -3.95
N LEU A 19 3.98 -21.55 -3.79
CA LEU A 19 2.68 -20.95 -3.51
C LEU A 19 2.71 -20.14 -2.21
N ALA A 20 3.27 -20.70 -1.13
CA ALA A 20 3.43 -20.02 0.14
C ALA A 20 4.34 -18.79 0.03
N ALA A 21 5.43 -18.88 -0.75
CA ALA A 21 6.34 -17.77 -0.98
C ALA A 21 5.66 -16.63 -1.75
N VAL A 22 4.83 -16.92 -2.74
CA VAL A 22 4.01 -15.89 -3.42
C VAL A 22 2.98 -15.28 -2.47
N MET A 23 2.24 -16.12 -1.72
CA MET A 23 1.23 -15.65 -0.76
C MET A 23 1.81 -14.86 0.43
N VAL A 24 3.09 -15.06 0.76
CA VAL A 24 3.83 -14.30 1.78
C VAL A 24 4.49 -13.06 1.16
N GLY A 25 5.02 -13.16 -0.06
CA GLY A 25 5.72 -12.09 -0.77
C GLY A 25 4.83 -10.93 -1.21
N ASP A 26 3.56 -11.20 -1.53
CA ASP A 26 2.58 -10.14 -1.87
C ASP A 26 2.15 -9.29 -0.68
N LYS A 27 2.59 -9.63 0.54
CA LYS A 27 2.46 -8.74 1.69
C LYS A 27 3.62 -7.76 1.75
N THR A 28 3.92 -7.06 0.66
CA THR A 28 4.58 -5.76 0.79
C THR A 28 3.57 -4.82 1.43
N PHE A 29 3.53 -4.88 2.75
CA PHE A 29 2.78 -3.99 3.62
C PHE A 29 3.11 -2.55 3.20
N LEU A 30 2.17 -1.94 2.48
CA LEU A 30 1.96 -0.50 2.49
C LEU A 30 1.35 -0.11 3.86
N GLU A 31 1.79 -0.74 4.96
CA GLU A 31 1.60 -0.13 6.26
C GLU A 31 2.40 1.16 6.23
N LEU A 32 1.68 2.28 6.17
CA LEU A 32 2.25 3.53 6.60
C LEU A 32 2.57 3.33 8.08
N SER A 33 3.86 3.37 8.44
CA SER A 33 4.28 3.34 9.84
C SER A 33 3.77 4.55 10.63
N GLY A 34 3.21 5.55 9.94
CA GLY A 34 2.57 6.74 10.49
C GLY A 34 2.61 7.92 9.51
N ILE A 35 2.21 9.10 9.95
CA ILE A 35 2.27 10.34 9.14
C ILE A 35 3.73 10.79 8.89
N HIS A 36 4.69 10.30 9.68
CA HIS A 36 6.13 10.54 9.52
C HIS A 36 6.85 9.51 8.66
N ASP A 37 6.14 8.67 7.92
CA ASP A 37 6.79 7.69 7.06
C ASP A 37 7.60 8.40 5.96
N PRO A 38 8.90 8.06 5.74
CA PRO A 38 9.69 8.63 4.65
C PRO A 38 9.06 8.42 3.27
N LYS A 39 8.15 7.44 3.11
CA LYS A 39 7.33 7.25 1.90
C LYS A 39 6.31 8.38 1.64
N LEU A 40 5.91 9.13 2.67
CA LEU A 40 5.04 10.31 2.54
C LEU A 40 5.83 11.57 2.17
N HIS A 41 7.05 11.70 2.69
CA HIS A 41 7.94 12.83 2.42
C HIS A 41 8.61 12.74 1.04
N HIS A 42 8.97 11.52 0.61
CA HIS A 42 9.43 11.23 -0.74
C HIS A 42 8.49 10.20 -1.35
N PRO A 43 7.42 10.63 -2.05
CA PRO A 43 6.48 9.71 -2.66
C PRO A 43 7.23 8.81 -3.65
N SER A 44 7.29 7.52 -3.35
CA SER A 44 7.72 6.50 -4.31
C SER A 44 6.75 6.52 -5.49
N ARG A 45 7.26 6.30 -6.71
CA ARG A 45 6.44 6.30 -7.95
C ARG A 45 5.26 5.34 -7.79
N GLY A 46 4.06 5.88 -7.59
CA GLY A 46 2.80 5.13 -7.41
C GLY A 46 2.03 5.43 -6.12
N PHE A 47 2.65 6.08 -5.12
CA PHE A 47 1.96 6.44 -3.88
C PHE A 47 1.24 7.78 -4.01
N ARG A 48 -0.10 7.75 -4.11
CA ARG A 48 -0.97 8.92 -4.25
C ARG A 48 -1.74 9.14 -2.95
N VAL A 49 -1.66 10.36 -2.43
CA VAL A 49 -2.39 10.78 -1.21
C VAL A 49 -3.23 12.00 -1.51
N GLY A 50 -4.45 12.02 -0.98
CA GLY A 50 -5.41 13.10 -1.15
C GLY A 50 -6.34 13.16 0.06
N THR A 51 -7.00 14.30 0.27
CA THR A 51 -8.01 14.47 1.31
C THR A 51 -9.25 15.13 0.73
N VAL A 52 -10.34 15.16 1.50
CA VAL A 52 -11.56 15.87 1.09
C VAL A 52 -11.34 17.38 1.24
N TRP A 53 -11.76 18.14 0.23
CA TRP A 53 -11.70 19.60 0.24
C TRP A 53 -12.44 20.21 1.43
N GLU A 54 -11.86 21.27 1.98
CA GLU A 54 -12.42 22.06 3.10
C GLU A 54 -12.73 21.23 4.35
N SER A 55 -12.07 20.08 4.49
CA SER A 55 -12.21 19.23 5.66
C SER A 55 -11.28 19.65 6.80
N SER A 56 -11.66 19.29 8.03
CA SER A 56 -10.80 19.44 9.21
C SER A 56 -9.45 18.73 9.03
N ALA A 57 -9.42 17.65 8.26
CA ALA A 57 -8.20 16.93 7.93
C ALA A 57 -7.26 17.75 7.02
N GLU A 58 -7.81 18.46 6.02
CA GLU A 58 -7.02 19.36 5.18
C GLU A 58 -6.41 20.51 5.99
N ALA A 59 -7.21 21.15 6.86
CA ALA A 59 -6.74 22.24 7.72
C ALA A 59 -5.63 21.78 8.68
N TYR A 60 -5.76 20.57 9.24
CA TYR A 60 -4.76 19.98 10.13
C TYR A 60 -3.45 19.65 9.39
N ILE A 61 -3.53 19.05 8.21
CA ILE A 61 -2.35 18.72 7.40
C ILE A 61 -1.68 19.99 6.90
N LYS A 62 -2.43 21.02 6.49
CA LYS A 62 -1.88 22.31 6.10
C LYS A 62 -1.08 22.98 7.22
N LYS A 63 -1.54 22.86 8.47
CA LYS A 63 -0.87 23.43 9.65
C LYS A 63 0.36 22.63 10.08
N THR A 64 0.30 21.31 9.96
CA THR A 64 1.32 20.41 10.54
C THR A 64 2.36 19.98 9.50
N PHE A 65 1.96 19.84 8.24
CA PHE A 65 2.78 19.31 7.13
C PHE A 65 2.51 20.06 5.81
N PRO A 66 3.06 21.28 5.65
CA PRO A 66 2.81 22.11 4.45
C PRO A 66 3.33 21.47 3.15
N ASP A 67 4.46 20.76 3.19
CA ASP A 67 5.03 20.08 2.02
C ASP A 67 4.16 18.91 1.54
N LEU A 68 3.62 18.14 2.48
CA LEU A 68 2.67 17.05 2.21
C LEU A 68 1.37 17.62 1.63
N HIS A 69 0.88 18.73 2.16
CA HIS A 69 -0.30 19.41 1.64
C HIS A 69 -0.13 19.85 0.19
N ALA A 70 1.05 20.35 -0.20
CA ALA A 70 1.34 20.72 -1.59
C ALA A 70 1.29 19.54 -2.55
N HIS A 71 1.71 18.35 -2.09
CA HIS A 71 1.58 17.11 -2.86
C HIS A 71 0.12 16.63 -2.93
N MET A 72 -0.58 16.62 -1.79
CA MET A 72 -1.98 16.16 -1.69
C MET A 72 -2.96 17.01 -2.49
N ARG A 73 -2.73 18.33 -2.62
CA ARG A 73 -3.64 19.24 -3.31
C ARG A 73 -3.95 18.80 -4.75
N ARG A 74 -3.03 18.11 -5.41
CA ARG A 74 -3.20 17.61 -6.79
C ARG A 74 -4.15 16.41 -6.89
N HIS A 75 -4.43 15.73 -5.78
CA HIS A 75 -5.19 14.47 -5.72
C HIS A 75 -6.35 14.53 -4.70
N SER A 76 -6.62 15.71 -4.13
CA SER A 76 -7.74 15.92 -3.22
C SER A 76 -9.09 15.88 -3.96
N ALA A 77 -10.10 15.31 -3.31
CA ALA A 77 -11.43 15.11 -3.87
C ALA A 77 -12.44 16.09 -3.24
N PRO A 78 -13.47 16.53 -3.99
CA PRO A 78 -14.49 17.45 -3.47
C PRO A 78 -15.43 16.78 -2.45
N THR A 79 -15.64 15.46 -2.54
CA THR A 79 -16.54 14.73 -1.64
C THR A 79 -15.96 13.36 -1.27
N THR A 80 -16.30 12.85 -0.08
CA THR A 80 -15.92 11.51 0.39
C THR A 80 -16.28 10.39 -0.59
N PRO A 81 -17.51 10.30 -1.15
CA PRO A 81 -17.84 9.26 -2.12
C PRO A 81 -17.02 9.36 -3.42
N HIS A 82 -16.68 10.58 -3.85
CA HIS A 82 -15.79 10.78 -5.00
C HIS A 82 -14.34 10.34 -4.70
N GLY A 83 -13.87 10.60 -3.47
CA GLY A 83 -12.58 10.11 -3.00
C GLY A 83 -12.50 8.58 -2.96
N VAL A 84 -13.58 7.92 -2.55
CA VAL A 84 -13.67 6.44 -2.57
C VAL A 84 -13.64 5.91 -4.00
N ALA A 85 -14.32 6.56 -4.94
CA ALA A 85 -14.31 6.16 -6.35
C ALA A 85 -12.93 6.31 -7.02
N MET A 86 -12.07 7.23 -6.55
CA MET A 86 -10.69 7.39 -7.03
C MET A 86 -9.72 6.32 -6.51
N LEU A 87 -10.11 5.55 -5.48
CA LEU A 87 -9.30 4.48 -4.89
C LEU A 87 -9.53 3.11 -5.56
N ALA A 88 -10.59 2.98 -6.37
CA ALA A 88 -10.93 1.77 -7.13
C ALA A 88 -10.22 1.76 -8.50
#